data_AF-X0WT38-F1
#
_entry.id   AF-X0WT38-F1
#
_cell.length_a   1.000
_cell.length_b   1.000
_cell.length_c   1.000
_cell.angle_alpha   90.00
_cell.angle_beta   90.00
_cell.angle_gamma   90.00
#
_symmetry.space_group_name_H-M   'P 1'
#
loop_
_entity.id
_entity.type
_entity.pdbx_description
1 polymer ?
#
loop_
_entity_poly.entity_id
_entity_poly.type
_entity_poly.pdbx_seq_one_letter_code
_entity_poly.pdbx_strand_id
1 'polypeptide(L)'
;MPMDMDQGQSGMISQDGSKIAFNRYRFTYWRKGYKGNNSTDIYVQDLATKEITQLTDTDLQQFRNFCQDAHPMWGVDGMIYYLSERDGIFNIWKVSPEGGKPVQVTFHKKDGVQYPSISPAGTELIYENEFELWKLSIPDGRPEKITINMSFDPKVNLTEYLRAESKADGFYPSFNGDYVAVDFHGEIFIVPTGEGVGEIKQVTSS
;
A
#
# COMPACT_ATOMS: atom_id res chain seq x y z
N MET A 1 -1.20 -5.75 -27.27
CA MET A 1 -1.42 -6.98 -28.06
C MET A 1 -1.83 -8.07 -27.07
N PRO A 2 -2.92 -8.79 -27.25
CA PRO A 2 -3.27 -9.90 -26.35
C PRO A 2 -2.21 -11.01 -26.46
N MET A 3 -1.84 -11.58 -25.31
CA MET A 3 -0.93 -12.73 -25.23
C MET A 3 -1.73 -14.02 -25.51
N ASP A 4 -1.15 -15.00 -26.20
CA ASP A 4 -1.78 -16.30 -26.48
C ASP A 4 -1.77 -17.21 -25.22
N MET A 5 -2.28 -16.69 -24.10
CA MET A 5 -2.41 -17.38 -22.82
C MET A 5 -3.71 -16.98 -22.12
N ASP A 6 -4.22 -17.86 -21.27
CA ASP A 6 -5.46 -17.67 -20.54
C ASP A 6 -5.33 -16.69 -19.36
N GLN A 7 -4.14 -16.61 -18.73
CA GLN A 7 -3.88 -15.74 -17.58
C GLN A 7 -2.43 -15.23 -17.50
N GLY A 8 -2.28 -14.01 -16.99
CA GLY A 8 -0.99 -13.40 -16.62
C GLY A 8 -1.17 -12.37 -15.50
N GLN A 9 -0.21 -12.31 -14.59
CA GLN A 9 -0.21 -11.48 -13.38
C GLN A 9 1.17 -10.88 -13.13
N SER A 10 1.22 -9.76 -12.39
CA SER A 10 2.45 -9.13 -11.91
C SER A 10 3.52 -8.91 -13.01
N GLY A 11 3.08 -8.56 -14.21
CA GLY A 11 3.96 -8.42 -15.37
C GLY A 11 4.73 -7.10 -15.37
N MET A 12 5.97 -7.14 -15.86
CA MET A 12 6.80 -5.97 -16.11
C MET A 12 7.48 -6.08 -17.47
N ILE A 13 7.41 -5.00 -18.26
CA ILE A 13 8.15 -4.87 -19.52
C ILE A 13 9.59 -4.47 -19.20
N SER A 14 10.55 -5.08 -19.89
CA SER A 14 11.97 -4.73 -19.87
C SER A 14 12.21 -3.28 -20.29
N GLN A 15 13.30 -2.68 -19.82
CA GLN A 15 13.59 -1.25 -20.09
C GLN A 15 13.73 -0.92 -21.58
N ASP A 16 14.15 -1.89 -22.40
CA ASP A 16 14.26 -1.73 -23.87
C ASP A 16 12.94 -2.01 -24.60
N GLY A 17 11.89 -2.44 -23.89
CA GLY A 17 10.59 -2.75 -24.45
C GLY A 17 10.54 -4.04 -25.28
N SER A 18 11.56 -4.89 -25.24
CA SER A 18 11.66 -6.09 -26.08
C SER A 18 10.96 -7.32 -25.48
N LYS A 19 10.92 -7.40 -24.15
CA LYS A 19 10.41 -8.56 -23.40
C LYS A 19 9.49 -8.14 -22.26
N ILE A 20 8.58 -9.05 -21.87
CA ILE A 20 7.78 -8.94 -20.65
C ILE A 20 8.08 -10.15 -19.75
N ALA A 21 8.35 -9.91 -18.47
CA ALA A 21 8.44 -10.95 -17.46
C ALA A 21 7.15 -10.93 -16.63
N PHE A 22 6.59 -12.10 -16.31
CA PHE A 22 5.28 -12.20 -15.66
C PHE A 22 5.10 -13.54 -14.92
N ASN A 23 4.09 -13.62 -14.07
CA ASN A 23 3.59 -14.88 -13.51
C ASN A 23 2.35 -15.35 -14.28
N ARG A 24 2.20 -16.65 -14.55
CA ARG A 24 0.96 -17.19 -15.16
C ARG A 24 -0.22 -17.17 -14.19
N TYR A 25 0.03 -17.58 -12.94
CA TYR A 25 -1.00 -17.68 -11.90
C TYR A 25 -0.82 -16.63 -10.81
N ARG A 26 -1.86 -16.48 -9.98
CA ARG A 26 -1.86 -15.54 -8.86
C ARG A 26 -0.98 -16.05 -7.72
N PHE A 27 -0.03 -15.22 -7.31
CA PHE A 27 0.77 -15.40 -6.10
C PHE A 27 -0.02 -15.06 -4.82
N THR A 28 0.28 -15.74 -3.71
CA THR A 28 -0.36 -15.50 -2.41
C THR A 28 0.67 -15.59 -1.27
N TYR A 29 1.15 -14.45 -0.77
CA TYR A 29 2.26 -14.40 0.20
C TYR A 29 1.99 -15.10 1.54
N TRP A 30 0.73 -15.20 1.99
CA TRP A 30 0.38 -15.88 3.24
C TRP A 30 0.32 -17.41 3.13
N ARG A 31 0.44 -17.98 1.92
CA ARG A 31 0.55 -19.43 1.70
C ARG A 31 2.02 -19.84 1.58
N LYS A 32 2.79 -19.63 2.65
CA LYS A 32 4.22 -19.99 2.73
C LYS A 32 4.41 -21.51 2.48
N GLY A 33 5.41 -21.89 1.70
CA GLY A 33 5.73 -23.27 1.35
C GLY A 33 4.66 -23.96 0.50
N TYR A 34 3.89 -23.20 -0.28
CA TYR A 34 2.82 -23.76 -1.12
C TYR A 34 3.39 -24.57 -2.30
N LYS A 35 2.86 -25.78 -2.46
CA LYS A 35 3.33 -26.78 -3.44
C LYS A 35 2.21 -27.34 -4.33
N GLY A 36 1.07 -26.66 -4.36
CA GLY A 36 -0.06 -27.07 -5.19
C GLY A 36 0.01 -26.51 -6.60
N ASN A 37 -0.95 -26.90 -7.44
CA ASN A 37 -0.99 -26.56 -8.87
C ASN A 37 -1.07 -25.06 -9.18
N ASN A 38 -1.47 -24.22 -8.22
CA ASN A 38 -1.50 -22.76 -8.39
C ASN A 38 -0.14 -22.12 -8.05
N SER A 39 0.95 -22.89 -8.05
CA SER A 39 2.22 -22.30 -7.73
C SER A 39 2.73 -21.44 -8.88
N THR A 40 3.40 -20.35 -8.51
CA THR A 40 3.90 -19.38 -9.46
C THR A 40 5.37 -19.66 -9.79
N ASP A 41 5.65 -19.52 -11.07
CA ASP A 41 6.99 -19.42 -11.64
C ASP A 41 7.07 -18.14 -12.46
N ILE A 42 8.31 -17.73 -12.76
CA ILE A 42 8.59 -16.61 -13.64
C ILE A 42 8.60 -17.09 -15.08
N TYR A 43 7.86 -16.39 -15.92
CA TYR A 43 7.85 -16.56 -17.36
C TYR A 43 8.33 -15.29 -18.03
N VAL A 44 8.98 -15.45 -19.18
CA VAL A 44 9.39 -14.34 -20.04
C VAL A 44 8.80 -14.55 -21.41
N GLN A 45 8.24 -13.49 -21.98
CA GLN A 45 7.80 -13.47 -23.36
C GLN A 45 8.62 -12.47 -24.16
N ASP A 46 9.11 -12.90 -25.32
CA ASP A 46 9.63 -12.00 -26.35
C ASP A 46 8.45 -11.34 -27.10
N LEU A 47 8.41 -10.01 -27.13
CA LEU A 47 7.27 -9.30 -27.70
C LEU A 47 7.27 -9.29 -29.24
N ALA A 48 8.41 -9.53 -29.88
CA ALA A 48 8.52 -9.59 -31.33
C ALA A 48 8.09 -10.98 -31.86
N THR A 49 8.62 -12.05 -31.26
CA THR A 49 8.31 -13.43 -31.70
C THR A 49 7.06 -14.00 -31.04
N LYS A 50 6.62 -13.39 -29.93
CA LYS A 50 5.58 -13.89 -29.02
C LYS A 50 5.94 -15.17 -28.28
N GLU A 51 7.16 -15.67 -28.41
CA GLU A 51 7.62 -16.87 -27.73
C GLU A 51 7.62 -16.67 -26.21
N ILE A 52 7.06 -17.64 -25.48
CA ILE A 52 6.99 -17.64 -24.02
C ILE A 52 7.87 -18.76 -23.48
N THR A 53 8.81 -18.40 -22.63
CA THR A 53 9.71 -19.33 -21.94
C THR A 53 9.43 -19.31 -20.44
N GLN A 54 9.34 -20.49 -19.83
CA GLN A 54 9.39 -20.60 -18.37
C GLN A 54 10.83 -20.42 -17.91
N LEU A 55 11.08 -19.40 -17.09
CA LEU A 55 12.43 -19.02 -16.68
C LEU A 55 12.88 -19.69 -15.40
N THR A 56 11.97 -19.77 -14.42
CA THR A 56 12.20 -20.55 -13.21
C THR A 56 11.45 -21.86 -13.35
N ASP A 57 12.20 -22.95 -13.37
CA ASP A 57 11.64 -24.27 -13.14
C ASP A 57 11.95 -24.64 -11.71
N THR A 58 10.94 -24.41 -10.88
CA THR A 58 10.93 -24.97 -9.57
C THR A 58 10.67 -26.48 -9.72
N ASP A 59 11.75 -27.27 -9.90
CA ASP A 59 11.73 -28.70 -10.27
C ASP A 59 10.48 -29.44 -9.79
N LEU A 60 9.48 -29.54 -10.68
CA LEU A 60 8.18 -30.14 -10.40
C LEU A 60 8.29 -31.65 -10.11
N GLN A 61 9.41 -32.29 -10.50
CA GLN A 61 9.68 -33.70 -10.20
C GLN A 61 10.21 -33.88 -8.78
N GLN A 62 10.75 -32.82 -8.17
CA GLN A 62 11.18 -32.80 -6.78
C GLN A 62 10.20 -31.99 -5.92
N PHE A 63 8.97 -32.50 -5.74
CA PHE A 63 7.91 -31.93 -4.88
C PHE A 63 8.40 -31.42 -3.51
N ARG A 64 9.49 -31.97 -2.96
CA ARG A 64 10.07 -31.52 -1.68
C ARG A 64 10.91 -30.24 -1.76
N ASN A 65 11.50 -29.91 -2.90
CA ASN A 65 12.38 -28.76 -3.12
C ASN A 65 11.67 -27.58 -3.81
N PHE A 66 10.35 -27.66 -3.90
CA PHE A 66 9.52 -26.69 -4.57
C PHE A 66 9.30 -25.41 -3.73
N CYS A 67 9.52 -24.23 -4.34
CA CYS A 67 9.29 -22.88 -3.78
C CYS A 67 8.44 -22.01 -4.72
N GLN A 68 7.72 -21.03 -4.17
CA GLN A 68 7.03 -20.03 -4.99
C GLN A 68 8.01 -18.96 -5.51
N ASP A 69 8.01 -18.71 -6.82
CA ASP A 69 8.71 -17.59 -7.45
C ASP A 69 7.70 -16.59 -8.02
N ALA A 70 7.75 -15.33 -7.61
CA ALA A 70 6.70 -14.33 -7.88
C ALA A 70 7.24 -12.91 -8.08
N HIS A 71 6.40 -12.03 -8.62
CA HIS A 71 6.69 -10.59 -8.80
C HIS A 71 8.00 -10.35 -9.58
N PRO A 72 8.09 -10.79 -10.84
CA PRO A 72 9.26 -10.51 -11.67
C PRO A 72 9.38 -9.02 -11.97
N MET A 73 10.61 -8.52 -11.91
CA MET A 73 10.97 -7.12 -11.99
C MET A 73 12.27 -6.99 -12.79
N TRP A 74 12.26 -6.22 -13.87
CA TRP A 74 13.45 -5.97 -14.68
C TRP A 74 14.35 -4.91 -14.06
N GLY A 75 15.59 -5.29 -13.77
CA GLY A 75 16.65 -4.38 -13.36
C GLY A 75 17.33 -3.70 -14.55
N VAL A 76 17.94 -2.55 -14.29
CA VAL A 76 18.73 -1.80 -15.28
C VAL A 76 19.95 -2.58 -15.81
N ASP A 77 20.39 -3.60 -15.07
CA ASP A 77 21.45 -4.54 -15.42
C ASP A 77 20.98 -5.64 -16.39
N GLY A 78 19.72 -5.62 -16.83
CA GLY A 78 19.11 -6.64 -17.69
C GLY A 78 18.77 -7.95 -16.97
N MET A 79 18.92 -8.00 -15.65
CA MET A 79 18.55 -9.16 -14.84
C MET A 79 17.08 -9.07 -14.41
N ILE A 80 16.46 -10.23 -14.16
CA ILE A 80 15.12 -10.30 -13.57
C ILE A 80 15.27 -10.54 -12.08
N TYR A 81 14.83 -9.58 -11.29
CA TYR A 81 14.65 -9.67 -9.84
C TYR A 81 13.26 -10.22 -9.53
N TYR A 82 13.13 -11.04 -8.50
CA TYR A 82 11.87 -11.67 -8.14
C TYR A 82 11.87 -12.10 -6.67
N LEU A 83 10.67 -12.36 -6.15
CA LEU A 83 10.44 -12.89 -4.82
C LEU A 83 10.56 -14.41 -4.85
N SER A 84 11.33 -15.00 -3.93
CA SER A 84 11.43 -16.46 -3.77
C SER A 84 11.63 -16.88 -2.33
N GLU A 85 11.00 -17.98 -1.92
CA GLU A 85 11.11 -18.58 -0.58
C GLU A 85 12.07 -19.77 -0.48
N ARG A 86 12.92 -19.96 -1.48
CA ARG A 86 13.84 -21.12 -1.54
C ARG A 86 14.83 -21.23 -0.39
N ASP A 87 15.12 -20.16 0.34
CA ASP A 87 15.92 -20.19 1.57
C ASP A 87 15.07 -20.26 2.85
N GLY A 88 13.78 -20.60 2.72
CA GLY A 88 12.84 -20.87 3.80
C GLY A 88 11.85 -19.74 4.06
N ILE A 89 12.16 -18.50 3.66
CA ILE A 89 11.25 -17.35 3.70
C ILE A 89 11.45 -16.49 2.45
N PHE A 90 10.46 -15.68 2.09
CA PHE A 90 10.58 -14.83 0.91
C PHE A 90 11.73 -13.83 1.03
N ASN A 91 12.62 -13.85 0.04
CA ASN A 91 13.68 -12.86 -0.18
C ASN A 91 13.66 -12.43 -1.66
N ILE A 92 14.39 -11.37 -1.99
CA ILE A 92 14.66 -11.01 -3.37
C ILE A 92 15.80 -11.87 -3.91
N TRP A 93 15.57 -12.42 -5.09
CA TRP A 93 16.52 -13.18 -5.89
C TRP A 93 16.62 -12.58 -7.28
N LYS A 94 17.68 -12.90 -8.01
CA LYS A 94 17.83 -12.52 -9.41
C LYS A 94 18.32 -13.66 -10.29
N VAL A 95 17.96 -13.61 -11.57
CA VAL A 95 18.36 -14.57 -12.61
C VAL A 95 18.50 -13.84 -13.94
N SER A 96 19.31 -14.38 -14.86
CA SER A 96 19.37 -13.85 -16.23
C SER A 96 18.09 -14.21 -16.98
N PRO A 97 17.68 -13.42 -17.97
CA PRO A 97 16.49 -13.72 -18.77
C PRO A 97 16.64 -14.92 -19.71
N GLU A 98 17.87 -15.41 -19.90
CA GLU A 98 18.19 -16.68 -20.54
C GLU A 98 18.16 -17.86 -19.54
N GLY A 99 17.94 -17.58 -18.26
CA GLY A 99 17.87 -18.55 -17.17
C GLY A 99 19.20 -18.73 -16.46
N GLY A 100 19.45 -19.95 -15.98
CA GLY A 100 20.69 -20.30 -15.29
C GLY A 100 20.60 -20.20 -13.77
N LYS A 101 21.78 -20.15 -13.12
CA LYS A 101 21.85 -20.26 -11.66
C LYS A 101 21.36 -18.96 -11.00
N PRO A 102 20.32 -19.03 -10.16
CA PRO A 102 19.80 -17.86 -9.49
C PRO A 102 20.68 -17.40 -8.32
N VAL A 103 20.65 -16.11 -8.06
CA VAL A 103 21.49 -15.44 -7.05
C VAL A 103 20.61 -14.74 -6.01
N GLN A 104 20.87 -14.98 -4.73
CA GLN A 104 20.17 -14.32 -3.64
C GLN A 104 20.63 -12.87 -3.50
N VAL A 105 19.69 -11.94 -3.34
CA VAL A 105 19.96 -10.49 -3.26
C VAL A 105 19.71 -9.96 -1.84
N THR A 106 18.64 -10.40 -1.18
CA THR A 106 18.36 -10.08 0.23
C THR A 106 18.43 -11.31 1.11
N PHE A 107 18.72 -11.10 2.40
CA PHE A 107 19.02 -12.19 3.35
C PHE A 107 18.24 -12.04 4.66
N HIS A 108 17.00 -11.55 4.60
CA HIS A 108 16.12 -11.47 5.77
C HIS A 108 15.88 -12.87 6.35
N LYS A 109 15.71 -12.96 7.68
CA LYS A 109 15.61 -14.25 8.41
C LYS A 109 14.42 -14.39 9.35
N LYS A 110 13.78 -13.29 9.72
CA LYS A 110 12.69 -13.28 10.71
C LYS A 110 11.32 -13.25 10.05
N ASP A 111 11.11 -12.33 9.11
CA ASP A 111 9.96 -12.35 8.22
C ASP A 111 10.39 -12.21 6.76
N GLY A 112 9.51 -12.63 5.85
CA GLY A 112 9.75 -12.57 4.42
C GLY A 112 9.52 -11.18 3.85
N VAL A 113 10.14 -10.92 2.70
CA VAL A 113 9.87 -9.76 1.87
C VAL A 113 8.44 -9.83 1.33
N GLN A 114 7.75 -8.69 1.32
CA GLN A 114 6.38 -8.54 0.81
C GLN A 114 6.31 -7.35 -0.15
N TYR A 115 5.36 -7.43 -1.09
CA TYR A 115 5.01 -6.37 -2.04
C TYR A 115 6.20 -5.66 -2.71
N PRO A 116 7.17 -6.41 -3.29
CA PRO A 116 8.30 -5.76 -3.93
C PRO A 116 7.87 -5.06 -5.22
N SER A 117 8.51 -3.93 -5.50
CA SER A 117 8.33 -3.16 -6.73
C SER A 117 9.64 -2.51 -7.13
N ILE A 118 9.92 -2.48 -8.43
CA ILE A 118 11.09 -1.81 -8.99
C ILE A 118 10.64 -0.57 -9.77
N SER A 119 11.45 0.48 -9.71
CA SER A 119 11.28 1.69 -10.52
C SER A 119 11.24 1.35 -12.03
N PRO A 120 10.53 2.14 -12.87
CA PRO A 120 10.51 1.91 -14.32
C PRO A 120 11.91 1.88 -14.96
N ALA A 121 12.84 2.70 -14.45
CA ALA A 121 14.23 2.74 -14.89
C ALA A 121 15.03 1.48 -14.50
N GLY A 122 14.51 0.63 -13.60
CA GLY A 122 15.18 -0.59 -13.14
C GLY A 122 16.29 -0.33 -12.12
N THR A 123 16.39 0.87 -11.55
CA THR A 123 17.53 1.30 -10.71
C THR A 123 17.27 1.21 -9.21
N GLU A 124 16.02 1.27 -8.77
CA GLU A 124 15.64 1.18 -7.36
C GLU A 124 14.51 0.16 -7.15
N LEU A 125 14.69 -0.76 -6.20
CA LEU A 125 13.71 -1.74 -5.76
C LEU A 125 13.28 -1.42 -4.33
N ILE A 126 11.98 -1.25 -4.11
CA ILE A 126 11.35 -1.02 -2.81
C ILE A 126 10.55 -2.25 -2.40
N TYR A 127 10.52 -2.57 -1.12
CA TYR A 127 9.71 -3.66 -0.59
C TYR A 127 9.42 -3.48 0.90
N GLU A 128 8.47 -4.29 1.41
CA GLU A 128 8.15 -4.36 2.83
C GLU A 128 8.85 -5.55 3.49
N ASN A 129 9.36 -5.35 4.71
CA ASN A 129 9.81 -6.41 5.60
C ASN A 129 9.67 -5.97 7.07
N GLU A 130 9.09 -6.84 7.92
CA GLU A 130 8.80 -6.53 9.33
C GLU A 130 8.03 -5.22 9.54
N PHE A 131 7.03 -4.93 8.70
CA PHE A 131 6.23 -3.68 8.73
C PHE A 131 7.03 -2.40 8.47
N GLU A 132 8.23 -2.53 7.90
CA GLU A 132 9.09 -1.42 7.53
C GLU A 132 9.29 -1.41 6.01
N LEU A 133 9.52 -0.21 5.46
CA LEU A 133 9.91 -0.06 4.07
C LEU A 133 11.42 -0.16 3.91
N TRP A 134 11.84 -0.87 2.89
CA TRP A 134 13.24 -1.06 2.52
C TRP A 134 13.46 -0.66 1.07
N LYS A 135 14.62 -0.11 0.78
CA LYS A 135 15.10 0.19 -0.57
C LYS A 135 16.37 -0.58 -0.89
N LEU A 136 16.58 -0.83 -2.17
CA LEU A 136 17.74 -1.49 -2.72
C LEU A 136 18.10 -0.83 -4.07
N SER A 137 19.30 -0.26 -4.17
CA SER A 137 19.83 0.21 -5.45
C SER A 137 20.30 -0.98 -6.29
N ILE A 138 19.95 -0.98 -7.58
CA ILE A 138 20.29 -2.05 -8.53
C ILE A 138 21.46 -1.58 -9.41
N PRO A 139 22.47 -2.44 -9.68
CA PRO A 139 22.52 -3.87 -9.34
C PRO A 139 23.21 -4.23 -8.00
N ASP A 140 24.02 -3.34 -7.45
CA ASP A 140 25.00 -3.68 -6.40
C ASP A 140 24.75 -3.00 -5.05
N GLY A 141 23.61 -2.34 -4.89
CA GLY A 141 23.21 -1.75 -3.62
C GLY A 141 22.98 -2.80 -2.54
N ARG A 142 22.94 -2.35 -1.30
CA ARG A 142 22.51 -3.18 -0.17
C ARG A 142 21.14 -2.72 0.31
N PRO A 143 20.35 -3.62 0.92
CA PRO A 143 19.11 -3.23 1.57
C PRO A 143 19.31 -2.13 2.62
N GLU A 144 18.56 -1.04 2.48
CA GLU A 144 18.53 0.06 3.42
C GLU A 144 17.10 0.31 3.87
N LYS A 145 16.88 0.43 5.18
CA LYS A 145 15.58 0.80 5.73
C LYS A 145 15.25 2.26 5.38
N ILE A 146 14.06 2.50 4.86
CA ILE A 146 13.53 3.85 4.65
C ILE A 146 12.95 4.35 5.97
N THR A 147 13.41 5.51 6.42
CA THR A 147 12.83 6.20 7.58
C THR A 147 11.81 7.21 7.11
N ILE A 148 10.53 7.01 7.43
CA ILE A 148 9.47 7.98 7.18
C ILE A 148 9.30 8.85 8.42
N ASN A 149 9.68 10.12 8.32
CA ASN A 149 9.39 11.10 9.36
C ASN A 149 8.03 11.73 9.09
N MET A 150 7.06 11.46 9.96
CA MET A 150 5.75 12.11 9.90
C MET A 150 5.68 13.22 10.94
N SER A 151 5.24 14.41 10.52
CA SER A 151 4.84 15.44 11.46
C SER A 151 3.53 15.02 12.11
N PHE A 152 3.42 15.25 13.41
CA PHE A 152 2.19 14.98 14.14
C PHE A 152 1.04 15.84 13.60
N ASP A 153 -0.07 15.21 13.23
CA ASP A 153 -1.31 15.89 12.85
C ASP A 153 -2.33 15.73 13.99
N PRO A 154 -2.43 16.70 14.92
CA PRO A 154 -3.40 16.63 16.00
C PRO A 154 -4.81 16.69 15.45
N LYS A 155 -5.63 15.71 15.82
CA LYS A 155 -7.08 15.79 15.61
C LYS A 155 -7.63 16.93 16.47
N VAL A 156 -7.89 18.08 15.86
CA VAL A 156 -8.63 19.18 16.50
C VAL A 156 -10.12 18.85 16.50
N ASN A 157 -10.78 19.00 17.65
CA ASN A 157 -12.23 18.90 17.73
C ASN A 157 -12.85 20.09 16.99
N LEU A 158 -13.81 19.84 16.10
CA LEU A 158 -14.55 20.87 15.36
C LEU A 158 -15.66 21.53 16.20
N THR A 159 -15.85 21.11 17.45
CA THR A 159 -16.88 21.62 18.34
C THR A 159 -16.23 22.16 19.61
N GLU A 160 -16.41 23.46 19.85
CA GLU A 160 -16.01 24.15 21.07
C GLU A 160 -17.26 24.47 21.91
N TYR A 161 -17.27 24.07 23.17
CA TYR A 161 -18.34 24.46 24.12
C TYR A 161 -17.93 25.76 24.80
N LEU A 162 -18.47 26.88 24.33
CA LEU A 162 -18.27 28.18 24.96
C LEU A 162 -19.21 28.32 26.16
N ARG A 163 -18.66 28.54 27.36
CA ARG A 163 -19.43 28.94 28.54
C ARG A 163 -19.50 30.46 28.59
N ALA A 164 -20.69 31.02 28.42
CA ALA A 164 -20.95 32.44 28.59
C ALA A 164 -21.64 32.69 29.94
N GLU A 165 -21.07 33.57 30.74
CA GLU A 165 -21.74 34.11 31.93
C GLU A 165 -21.84 35.62 31.76
N SER A 166 -23.05 36.16 31.93
CA SER A 166 -23.33 37.60 31.95
C SER A 166 -22.80 38.38 30.72
N LYS A 167 -22.84 37.75 29.53
CA LYS A 167 -22.50 38.39 28.26
C LYS A 167 -23.58 38.11 27.22
N ALA A 168 -23.88 39.13 26.45
CA ALA A 168 -24.74 39.08 25.26
C ALA A 168 -24.14 40.05 24.24
N ASP A 169 -24.17 39.67 22.96
CA ASP A 169 -23.79 40.58 21.87
C ASP A 169 -24.93 41.59 21.60
N GLY A 170 -26.16 41.22 21.95
CA GLY A 170 -27.35 42.06 21.94
C GLY A 170 -28.55 41.36 22.58
N PHE A 171 -29.65 42.11 22.72
CA PHE A 171 -30.90 41.57 23.26
C PHE A 171 -32.11 42.39 22.80
N TYR A 172 -33.28 41.74 22.78
CA TYR A 172 -34.55 42.39 22.47
C TYR A 172 -35.70 41.80 23.30
N PRO A 173 -36.40 42.60 24.13
CA PRO A 173 -37.54 42.13 24.90
C PRO A 173 -38.79 41.94 24.04
N SER A 174 -39.62 40.95 24.37
CA SER A 174 -40.93 40.77 23.76
C SER A 174 -41.88 41.91 24.18
N PHE A 175 -42.91 42.17 23.37
CA PHE A 175 -43.85 43.26 23.60
C PHE A 175 -44.55 43.19 24.97
N ASN A 176 -44.90 41.96 25.40
CA ASN A 176 -45.53 41.73 26.71
C ASN A 176 -44.52 41.63 27.86
N GLY A 177 -43.21 41.59 27.57
CA GLY A 177 -42.15 41.48 28.57
C GLY A 177 -41.91 40.06 29.10
N ASP A 178 -42.63 39.05 28.61
CA ASP A 178 -42.52 37.67 29.06
C ASP A 178 -41.19 37.00 28.63
N TYR A 179 -40.58 37.49 27.54
CA TYR A 179 -39.37 36.89 26.95
C TYR A 179 -38.36 37.94 26.52
N VAL A 180 -37.10 37.54 26.42
CA VAL A 180 -36.01 38.30 25.81
C VAL A 180 -35.32 37.41 24.78
N ALA A 181 -35.19 37.89 23.55
CA ALA A 181 -34.28 37.30 22.57
C ALA A 181 -32.86 37.79 22.88
N VAL A 182 -31.90 36.88 22.95
CA VAL A 182 -30.49 37.16 23.23
C VAL A 182 -29.65 36.58 22.09
N ASP A 183 -28.82 37.40 21.47
CA ASP A 183 -27.77 36.90 20.58
C ASP A 183 -26.44 36.74 21.33
N PHE A 184 -25.80 35.61 21.09
CA PHE A 184 -24.47 35.33 21.57
C PHE A 184 -23.72 34.48 20.54
N HIS A 185 -22.64 35.04 20.00
CA HIS A 185 -21.74 34.35 19.08
C HIS A 185 -22.43 33.79 17.82
N GLY A 186 -23.41 34.53 17.29
CA GLY A 186 -24.18 34.15 16.10
C GLY A 186 -25.39 33.27 16.38
N GLU A 187 -25.57 32.82 17.62
CA GLU A 187 -26.71 32.01 18.04
C GLU A 187 -27.78 32.84 18.78
N ILE A 188 -29.05 32.51 18.52
CA ILE A 188 -30.21 33.17 19.12
C ILE A 188 -30.82 32.26 20.19
N PHE A 189 -30.98 32.82 21.38
CA PHE A 189 -31.66 32.20 22.51
C PHE A 189 -32.91 33.00 22.87
N ILE A 190 -33.97 32.31 23.25
CA ILE A 190 -35.16 32.90 23.89
C ILE A 190 -35.07 32.60 25.38
N VAL A 191 -35.06 33.67 26.18
CA VAL A 191 -34.92 33.62 27.63
C VAL A 191 -36.21 34.15 28.28
N PRO A 192 -36.90 33.37 29.13
CA PRO A 192 -38.06 33.84 29.89
C PRO A 192 -37.64 34.84 30.98
N THR A 193 -38.47 35.83 31.26
CA THR A 193 -38.17 36.88 32.25
C THR A 193 -38.59 36.55 33.68
N GLY A 194 -39.34 35.46 33.89
CA GLY A 194 -39.81 35.04 35.20
C GLY A 194 -40.20 33.57 35.28
N GLU A 195 -40.37 33.10 36.51
CA GLU A 195 -40.83 31.74 36.79
C GLU A 195 -42.25 31.51 36.24
N GLY A 196 -42.48 30.34 35.64
CA GLY A 196 -43.77 29.96 35.08
C GLY A 196 -44.05 30.50 33.66
N VAL A 197 -43.15 31.30 33.08
CA VAL A 197 -43.31 31.82 31.71
C VAL A 197 -42.83 30.82 30.65
N GLY A 198 -41.72 30.14 30.88
CA GLY A 198 -41.14 29.17 29.95
C GLY A 198 -39.73 28.70 30.35
N GLU A 199 -39.02 28.07 29.41
CA GLU A 199 -37.62 27.66 29.57
C GLU A 199 -36.73 28.39 28.56
N ILE A 200 -35.42 28.47 28.85
CA ILE A 200 -34.44 28.98 27.90
C ILE A 200 -34.35 28.02 26.72
N LYS A 201 -34.49 28.55 25.51
CA LYS A 201 -34.44 27.76 24.28
C LYS A 201 -33.51 28.37 23.26
N GLN A 202 -32.55 27.58 22.76
CA GLN A 202 -31.79 27.94 21.57
C GLN A 202 -32.67 27.77 20.33
N VAL A 203 -32.73 28.80 19.49
CA VAL A 203 -33.60 28.84 18.30
C VAL A 203 -32.82 28.52 17.04
N THR A 204 -31.56 28.89 16.99
CA THR A 204 -30.65 28.61 15.88
C THR A 204 -29.64 27.52 16.27
N SER A 205 -28.94 26.96 15.31
CA SER A 205 -27.78 26.08 15.54
C SER A 205 -26.99 26.07 14.23
N SER A 206 -26.20 27.13 14.03
CA SER A 206 -25.39 27.33 12.84
C SER A 206 -24.03 26.65 12.88
#